data_AF-A0A9P2ZUQ4-F1
#
_entry.id   AF-A0A9P2ZUQ4-F1
#
_cell.length_a   1.000
_cell.length_b   1.000
_cell.length_c   1.000
_cell.angle_alpha   90.00
_cell.angle_beta   90.00
_cell.angle_gamma   90.00
#
_symmetry.space_group_name_H-M   'P 1'
#
loop_
_entity.id
_entity.type
_entity.pdbx_description
1 polymer ?
#
loop_
_entity_poly.entity_id
_entity_poly.type
_entity_poly.pdbx_seq_one_letter_code
_entity_poly.pdbx_strand_id
1 'polypeptide(L)'
;MSPVPYPAANAPSSAHPSPMAKPTLLDPEPCDPSPIDPRTKMLDPSPPMSRLGSGTALLGLANGTEEDGDDEDGVTEEGDAAVMLRTIDFAARKHSCQRRKDVDQTPYINHPIAVANFLSSTGITDIRVLQAAILHDTVEDTHTSIEEIADTFGMDVARIVEECTDDTSLSGQQRKAEQIRTARSKSKEAQQVKLADKLHNLESIRRSPPVGWGKRRIQNYFIWAKQVTDLCAASHPLLSNRLQRLYETAWTRVGDEYFPCHPDVAGPISDIEKHRIDRRLGCLKEGEKRSPKPIFF
;
A
#
# COMPACT_ATOMS: atom_id res chain seq x y z
N MET A 1 88.63 14.89 17.11
CA MET A 1 88.52 14.06 15.89
C MET A 1 87.04 13.87 15.60
N SER A 2 86.53 14.65 14.66
CA SER A 2 85.12 14.64 14.25
C SER A 2 84.83 13.43 13.36
N PRO A 3 83.70 12.73 13.53
CA PRO A 3 83.21 11.83 12.49
C PRO A 3 82.42 12.62 11.43
N VAL A 4 82.78 12.29 10.20
CA VAL A 4 82.32 12.79 8.90
C VAL A 4 80.85 12.38 8.63
N PRO A 5 80.05 13.20 7.94
CA PRO A 5 78.65 12.89 7.65
C PRO A 5 78.51 11.84 6.54
N TYR A 6 77.56 10.91 6.70
CA TYR A 6 77.09 10.02 5.63
C TYR A 6 75.77 10.53 5.02
N PRO A 7 75.55 10.30 3.71
CA PRO A 7 74.60 11.05 2.91
C PRO A 7 73.17 10.50 2.98
N ALA A 8 72.22 11.40 2.70
CA ALA A 8 70.80 11.10 2.52
C ALA A 8 70.58 10.06 1.41
N ALA A 9 69.92 8.95 1.76
CA ALA A 9 69.42 7.99 0.79
C ALA A 9 67.99 8.38 0.37
N ASN A 10 67.80 8.53 -0.94
CA ASN A 10 66.54 8.81 -1.59
C ASN A 10 65.46 7.77 -1.25
N ALA A 11 64.26 8.26 -0.97
CA ALA A 11 63.05 7.47 -0.87
C ALA A 11 62.66 6.85 -2.23
N PRO A 12 62.38 5.54 -2.31
CA PRO A 12 61.64 5.00 -3.43
C PRO A 12 60.15 5.27 -3.25
N SER A 13 59.58 5.93 -4.26
CA SER A 13 58.16 6.22 -4.46
C SER A 13 57.30 4.96 -4.30
N SER A 14 56.36 4.98 -3.35
CA SER A 14 55.31 3.98 -3.24
C SER A 14 54.24 4.25 -4.29
N ALA A 15 54.31 3.54 -5.42
CA ALA A 15 53.22 3.47 -6.37
C ALA A 15 52.05 2.68 -5.74
N HIS A 16 51.00 3.40 -5.35
CA HIS A 16 49.72 2.81 -4.99
C HIS A 16 49.09 2.12 -6.22
N PRO A 17 48.63 0.86 -6.13
CA PRO A 17 47.75 0.31 -7.16
C PRO A 17 46.41 1.05 -7.12
N SER A 18 46.03 1.64 -8.25
CA SER A 18 44.73 2.26 -8.45
C SER A 18 43.61 1.24 -8.23
N PRO A 19 42.47 1.63 -7.62
CA PRO A 19 41.34 0.73 -7.45
C PRO A 19 40.72 0.40 -8.81
N MET A 20 40.61 -0.89 -9.12
CA MET A 20 39.82 -1.36 -10.26
C MET A 20 38.38 -0.88 -10.14
N ALA A 21 37.91 -0.23 -11.20
CA ALA A 21 36.52 0.20 -11.36
C ALA A 21 35.57 -1.00 -11.21
N LYS A 22 34.56 -0.85 -10.35
CA LYS A 22 33.43 -1.79 -10.27
C LYS A 22 32.63 -1.71 -11.57
N PRO A 23 32.04 -2.82 -12.07
CA PRO A 23 31.14 -2.76 -13.21
C PRO A 23 29.89 -1.95 -12.81
N THR A 24 29.69 -0.84 -13.50
CA THR A 24 28.48 -0.01 -13.43
C THR A 24 27.30 -0.84 -13.91
N LEU A 25 26.42 -1.27 -13.01
CA LEU A 25 25.08 -1.69 -13.39
C LEU A 25 24.36 -0.44 -13.89
N LEU A 26 24.11 -0.39 -15.19
CA LEU A 26 23.22 0.59 -15.81
C LEU A 26 21.85 0.47 -15.14
N ASP A 27 21.41 1.56 -14.49
CA ASP A 27 20.02 1.73 -14.11
C ASP A 27 19.16 1.59 -15.38
N PRO A 28 17.97 0.96 -15.32
CA PRO A 28 17.06 0.97 -16.45
C PRO A 28 16.66 2.42 -16.74
N GLU A 29 16.87 2.83 -18.00
CA GLU A 29 16.46 4.13 -18.55
C GLU A 29 15.03 4.50 -18.10
N PRO A 30 14.78 5.75 -17.69
CA PRO A 30 13.41 6.20 -17.45
C PRO A 30 12.61 6.05 -18.74
N CYS A 31 11.41 5.50 -18.62
CA CYS A 31 10.48 5.37 -19.75
C CYS A 31 10.12 6.79 -20.24
N ASP A 32 10.75 7.20 -21.33
CA ASP A 32 10.49 8.47 -22.02
C ASP A 32 9.07 8.42 -22.61
N PRO A 33 8.13 9.29 -22.18
CA PRO A 33 6.84 9.40 -22.85
C PRO A 33 7.05 10.14 -24.17
N SER A 34 7.36 9.39 -25.23
CA SER A 34 7.31 9.92 -26.59
C SER A 34 5.91 10.51 -26.86
N PRO A 35 5.81 11.69 -27.51
CA PRO A 35 4.56 12.41 -27.67
C PRO A 35 3.60 11.64 -28.59
N ILE A 36 2.37 11.45 -28.12
CA ILE A 36 1.28 10.86 -28.89
C ILE A 36 0.98 11.77 -30.10
N ASP A 37 1.10 11.21 -31.29
CA ASP A 37 0.73 11.84 -32.57
C ASP A 37 -0.77 12.23 -32.56
N PRO A 38 -1.12 13.51 -32.78
CA PRO A 38 -2.50 14.01 -32.67
C PRO A 38 -3.36 13.73 -33.92
N ARG A 39 -3.14 12.62 -34.63
CA ARG A 39 -3.96 12.24 -35.80
C ARG A 39 -4.17 10.73 -35.94
N THR A 40 -5.02 10.17 -35.09
CA THR A 40 -5.94 9.13 -35.57
C THR A 40 -7.36 9.55 -35.25
N LYS A 41 -8.03 10.00 -36.31
CA LYS A 41 -9.41 10.49 -36.33
C LYS A 41 -10.40 9.37 -36.02
N MET A 42 -11.40 9.75 -35.23
CA MET A 42 -12.82 9.42 -35.39
C MET A 42 -13.24 7.95 -35.31
N LEU A 43 -14.06 7.65 -34.31
CA LEU A 43 -15.44 7.18 -34.52
C LEU A 43 -16.20 7.32 -33.19
N ASP A 44 -16.94 8.42 -33.04
CA ASP A 44 -18.27 8.38 -32.43
C ASP A 44 -19.25 8.54 -33.62
N PRO A 45 -20.38 7.82 -33.63
CA PRO A 45 -21.58 8.48 -33.13
C PRO A 45 -22.54 7.53 -32.37
N SER A 46 -22.99 7.95 -31.19
CA SER A 46 -24.40 7.79 -30.82
C SER A 46 -25.27 8.46 -31.90
N PRO A 47 -26.49 7.99 -32.25
CA PRO A 47 -27.68 8.56 -31.58
C PRO A 47 -28.94 7.62 -31.66
N PRO A 48 -30.21 8.10 -31.63
CA PRO A 48 -31.22 7.69 -30.65
C PRO A 48 -32.45 7.00 -31.29
N MET A 49 -33.43 6.50 -30.53
CA MET A 49 -34.85 6.44 -30.94
C MET A 49 -35.72 6.24 -29.69
N SER A 50 -36.50 7.22 -29.21
CA SER A 50 -37.80 7.74 -29.71
C SER A 50 -38.99 6.76 -29.60
N ARG A 51 -40.00 7.23 -28.85
CA ARG A 51 -41.33 6.65 -28.64
C ARG A 51 -42.16 6.67 -29.92
N LEU A 52 -42.97 5.63 -30.16
CA LEU A 52 -44.27 5.73 -30.82
C LEU A 52 -45.17 4.57 -30.35
N GLY A 53 -46.43 4.89 -30.05
CA GLY A 53 -47.41 3.97 -29.47
C GLY A 53 -48.49 3.48 -30.44
N SER A 54 -49.24 2.48 -29.98
CA SER A 54 -50.63 2.12 -30.32
C SER A 54 -51.05 1.02 -29.35
N GLY A 55 -51.97 1.27 -28.39
CA GLY A 55 -53.41 1.00 -28.52
C GLY A 55 -53.69 -0.49 -28.20
N THR A 56 -54.44 -0.90 -27.16
CA THR A 56 -55.90 -0.64 -26.96
C THR A 56 -56.35 -1.19 -25.58
N ALA A 57 -57.15 -0.39 -24.82
CA ALA A 57 -58.29 -0.66 -23.89
C ALA A 57 -58.32 -1.93 -22.97
N LEU A 58 -58.92 -2.01 -21.77
CA LEU A 58 -59.89 -1.25 -20.94
C LEU A 58 -59.81 -1.94 -19.53
N LEU A 59 -59.91 -1.31 -18.35
CA LEU A 59 -61.16 -0.99 -17.63
C LEU A 59 -60.82 -0.30 -16.27
N GLY A 60 -61.73 0.57 -15.82
CA GLY A 60 -61.70 1.45 -14.63
C GLY A 60 -61.34 0.80 -13.29
N LEU A 61 -60.94 1.54 -12.26
CA LEU A 61 -61.77 2.55 -11.58
C LEU A 61 -60.93 3.67 -10.94
N ALA A 62 -61.45 4.88 -11.01
CA ALA A 62 -60.95 6.09 -10.38
C ALA A 62 -61.27 6.14 -8.88
N ASN A 63 -60.36 6.75 -8.11
CA ASN A 63 -60.71 7.84 -7.19
C ASN A 63 -59.44 8.64 -6.91
N GLY A 64 -59.50 9.94 -7.25
CA GLY A 64 -58.47 10.90 -6.92
C GLY A 64 -58.70 11.51 -5.55
N THR A 65 -57.60 11.93 -4.94
CA THR A 65 -57.50 13.11 -4.09
C THR A 65 -56.13 13.71 -4.39
N GLU A 66 -56.15 14.89 -5.00
CA GLU A 66 -55.02 15.82 -5.05
C GLU A 66 -54.73 16.24 -3.61
N GLU A 67 -53.49 16.06 -3.17
CA GLU A 67 -52.92 16.90 -2.11
C GLU A 67 -51.54 17.37 -2.58
N ASP A 68 -51.46 18.68 -2.74
CA ASP A 68 -50.24 19.46 -2.81
C ASP A 68 -49.37 19.16 -1.59
N GLY A 69 -48.12 18.76 -1.81
CA GLY A 69 -47.16 18.45 -0.76
C GLY A 69 -45.75 18.74 -1.24
N ASP A 70 -45.20 19.83 -0.71
CA ASP A 70 -43.85 20.37 -0.81
C ASP A 70 -42.75 19.39 -1.30
N ASP A 71 -42.05 19.79 -2.36
CA ASP A 71 -40.76 19.23 -2.77
C ASP A 71 -39.70 19.50 -1.67
N GLU A 72 -39.75 18.75 -0.57
CA GLU A 72 -38.58 18.57 0.29
C GLU A 72 -37.59 17.67 -0.47
N ASP A 73 -36.40 18.21 -0.77
CA ASP A 73 -35.22 17.46 -1.20
C ASP A 73 -34.92 16.35 -0.19
N GLY A 74 -35.57 15.21 -0.36
CA GLY A 74 -35.34 14.00 0.39
C GLY A 74 -33.95 13.49 0.08
N VAL A 75 -32.97 13.91 0.88
CA VAL A 75 -31.64 13.28 0.91
C VAL A 75 -31.87 11.83 1.30
N THR A 76 -31.95 10.95 0.30
CA THR A 76 -31.96 9.51 0.54
C THR A 76 -30.61 9.16 1.15
N GLU A 77 -30.60 8.86 2.46
CA GLU A 77 -29.40 8.36 3.13
C GLU A 77 -28.92 7.11 2.38
N GLU A 78 -27.77 7.24 1.73
CA GLU A 78 -27.19 6.16 0.97
C GLU A 78 -26.57 5.15 1.93
N GLY A 79 -27.04 3.90 1.90
CA GLY A 79 -26.59 2.89 2.86
C GLY A 79 -25.09 2.58 2.78
N ASP A 80 -24.48 2.26 3.93
CA ASP A 80 -23.04 1.97 4.10
C ASP A 80 -22.46 1.01 3.04
N ALA A 81 -23.25 0.00 2.64
CA ALA A 81 -22.83 -0.95 1.61
C ALA A 81 -22.60 -0.27 0.25
N ALA A 82 -23.49 0.64 -0.16
CA ALA A 82 -23.34 1.40 -1.38
C ALA A 82 -22.13 2.34 -1.29
N VAL A 83 -21.96 3.02 -0.15
CA VAL A 83 -20.79 3.88 0.14
C VAL A 83 -19.47 3.12 0.00
N MET A 84 -19.37 1.92 0.57
CA MET A 84 -18.17 1.09 0.44
C MET A 84 -17.96 0.60 -1.00
N LEU A 85 -19.01 0.21 -1.72
CA LEU A 85 -18.88 -0.21 -3.11
C LEU A 85 -18.33 0.91 -4.01
N ARG A 86 -18.83 2.14 -3.87
CA ARG A 86 -18.29 3.30 -4.61
C ARG A 86 -16.85 3.59 -4.23
N THR A 87 -16.51 3.49 -2.95
CA THR A 87 -15.14 3.75 -2.47
C THR A 87 -14.15 2.72 -3.02
N ILE A 88 -14.52 1.44 -3.03
CA ILE A 88 -13.70 0.36 -3.59
C ILE A 88 -13.55 0.50 -5.10
N ASP A 89 -14.64 0.82 -5.82
CA ASP A 89 -14.59 1.04 -7.27
C ASP A 89 -13.65 2.21 -7.63
N PHE A 90 -13.74 3.33 -6.91
CA PHE A 90 -12.83 4.46 -7.08
C PHE A 90 -11.37 4.06 -6.88
N ALA A 91 -11.03 3.44 -5.74
CA ALA A 91 -9.68 3.00 -5.46
C ALA A 91 -9.17 1.97 -6.49
N ALA A 92 -10.03 1.05 -6.92
CA ALA A 92 -9.69 0.03 -7.92
C ALA A 92 -9.33 0.66 -9.27
N ARG A 93 -10.07 1.69 -9.70
CA ARG A 93 -9.77 2.43 -10.93
C ARG A 93 -8.45 3.18 -10.83
N LYS A 94 -8.23 3.92 -9.73
CA LYS A 94 -7.01 4.71 -9.49
C LYS A 94 -5.75 3.82 -9.44
N HIS A 95 -5.85 2.64 -8.83
CA HIS A 95 -4.74 1.67 -8.72
C HIS A 95 -4.72 0.59 -9.82
N SER A 96 -5.49 0.75 -10.91
CA SER A 96 -5.70 -0.29 -11.94
C SER A 96 -4.40 -0.82 -12.58
N CYS A 97 -3.41 0.05 -12.76
CA CYS A 97 -2.10 -0.29 -13.32
C CYS A 97 -1.04 -0.64 -12.27
N GLN A 98 -1.32 -0.43 -10.98
CA GLN A 98 -0.35 -0.67 -9.91
C GLN A 98 -0.35 -2.14 -9.48
N ARG A 99 0.83 -2.65 -9.11
CA ARG A 99 1.06 -4.02 -8.63
C ARG A 99 1.84 -4.03 -7.32
N ARG A 100 1.63 -5.04 -6.49
CA ARG A 100 2.45 -5.28 -5.30
C ARG A 100 3.82 -5.79 -5.71
N LYS A 101 4.83 -5.55 -4.87
CA LYS A 101 6.22 -5.95 -5.10
C LYS A 101 6.50 -7.40 -4.70
N ASP A 102 5.46 -8.23 -4.61
CA ASP A 102 5.60 -9.66 -4.43
C ASP A 102 5.97 -10.33 -5.76
N VAL A 103 6.33 -11.62 -5.70
CA VAL A 103 6.79 -12.34 -6.90
C VAL A 103 5.66 -12.53 -7.93
N ASP A 104 4.40 -12.52 -7.49
CA ASP A 104 3.22 -12.67 -8.36
C ASP A 104 2.73 -11.38 -8.98
N GLN A 105 3.31 -10.24 -8.59
CA GLN A 105 2.84 -8.92 -8.98
C GLN A 105 1.33 -8.81 -8.77
N THR A 106 0.85 -9.12 -7.57
CA THR A 106 -0.60 -9.12 -7.30
C THR A 106 -1.20 -7.72 -7.49
N PRO A 107 -2.48 -7.60 -7.92
CA PRO A 107 -3.14 -6.30 -8.07
C PRO A 107 -3.08 -5.45 -6.79
N TYR A 108 -2.72 -4.17 -6.89
CA TYR A 108 -2.49 -3.34 -5.71
C TYR A 108 -3.73 -3.16 -4.83
N ILE A 109 -4.93 -3.07 -5.44
CA ILE A 109 -6.22 -2.91 -4.74
C ILE A 109 -6.46 -3.95 -3.63
N ASN A 110 -5.83 -5.13 -3.73
CA ASN A 110 -5.85 -6.14 -2.69
C ASN A 110 -5.33 -5.62 -1.34
N HIS A 111 -4.36 -4.70 -1.35
CA HIS A 111 -3.81 -4.12 -0.13
C HIS A 111 -4.80 -3.20 0.59
N PRO A 112 -5.35 -2.14 -0.04
CA PRO A 112 -6.35 -1.31 0.63
C PRO A 112 -7.55 -2.11 1.14
N ILE A 113 -8.05 -3.08 0.36
CA ILE A 113 -9.12 -3.98 0.80
C ILE A 113 -8.71 -4.76 2.07
N ALA A 114 -7.50 -5.29 2.13
CA ALA A 114 -7.02 -6.00 3.30
C ALA A 114 -6.87 -5.09 4.53
N VAL A 115 -6.47 -3.83 4.35
CA VAL A 115 -6.38 -2.83 5.44
C VAL A 115 -7.76 -2.56 6.03
N ALA A 116 -8.75 -2.27 5.18
CA ALA A 116 -10.13 -2.07 5.62
C ALA A 116 -10.71 -3.33 6.30
N ASN A 117 -10.42 -4.52 5.74
CA ASN A 117 -10.86 -5.79 6.32
C ASN A 117 -10.23 -6.06 7.70
N PHE A 118 -8.97 -5.69 7.93
CA PHE A 118 -8.37 -5.82 9.26
C PHE A 118 -9.09 -4.96 10.28
N LEU A 119 -9.42 -3.71 9.94
CA LEU A 119 -10.16 -2.81 10.82
C LEU A 119 -11.58 -3.33 11.11
N SER A 120 -12.31 -3.73 10.07
CA SER A 120 -13.68 -4.23 10.23
C SER A 120 -13.71 -5.53 11.04
N SER A 121 -12.77 -6.46 10.79
CA SER A 121 -12.67 -7.72 11.54
C SER A 121 -12.35 -7.54 13.02
N THR A 122 -11.84 -6.38 13.42
CA THR A 122 -11.54 -6.03 14.81
C THR A 122 -12.57 -5.09 15.44
N GLY A 123 -13.74 -4.91 14.79
CA GLY A 123 -14.90 -4.22 15.34
C GLY A 123 -15.02 -2.74 14.97
N ILE A 124 -14.23 -2.24 14.02
CA ILE A 124 -14.43 -0.88 13.48
C ILE A 124 -15.63 -0.88 12.53
N THR A 125 -16.66 -0.12 12.88
CA THR A 125 -17.87 0.08 12.08
C THR A 125 -18.03 1.52 11.59
N ASP A 126 -17.13 2.44 11.95
CA ASP A 126 -17.17 3.82 11.42
C ASP A 126 -16.82 3.80 9.93
N ILE A 127 -17.83 4.10 9.11
CA ILE A 127 -17.73 4.08 7.65
C ILE A 127 -16.60 4.97 7.14
N ARG A 128 -16.35 6.12 7.77
CA ARG A 128 -15.33 7.08 7.35
C ARG A 128 -13.92 6.49 7.50
N VAL A 129 -13.70 5.73 8.57
CA VAL A 129 -12.42 5.03 8.82
C VAL A 129 -12.22 3.90 7.81
N LEU A 130 -13.27 3.17 7.48
CA LEU A 130 -13.20 2.10 6.48
C LEU A 130 -12.98 2.65 5.07
N GLN A 131 -13.60 3.78 4.72
CA GLN A 131 -13.34 4.48 3.47
C GLN A 131 -11.89 4.98 3.41
N ALA A 132 -11.42 5.65 4.47
CA ALA A 132 -10.05 6.12 4.55
C ALA A 132 -9.03 4.98 4.44
N ALA A 133 -9.32 3.80 5.01
CA ALA A 133 -8.49 2.61 4.85
C ALA A 133 -8.40 2.12 3.39
N ILE A 134 -9.50 2.16 2.63
CA ILE A 134 -9.51 1.86 1.19
C ILE A 134 -8.75 2.93 0.39
N LEU A 135 -8.74 4.18 0.85
CA LEU A 135 -8.20 5.33 0.12
C LEU A 135 -6.78 5.74 0.56
N HIS A 136 -6.22 5.15 1.62
CA HIS A 136 -5.05 5.70 2.32
C HIS A 136 -3.81 5.94 1.45
N ASP A 137 -3.58 5.10 0.42
CA ASP A 137 -2.46 5.22 -0.52
C ASP A 137 -2.83 5.97 -1.81
N THR A 138 -4.10 6.30 -2.02
CA THR A 138 -4.57 6.83 -3.32
C THR A 138 -3.91 8.16 -3.68
N VAL A 139 -3.68 9.04 -2.70
CA VAL A 139 -3.06 10.35 -2.92
C VAL A 139 -1.55 10.22 -3.11
N GLU A 140 -0.89 9.31 -2.40
CA GLU A 140 0.57 9.10 -2.52
C GLU A 140 0.95 8.40 -3.84
N ASP A 141 0.17 7.41 -4.25
CA ASP A 141 0.53 6.49 -5.34
C ASP A 141 -0.17 6.77 -6.68
N THR A 142 -1.09 7.74 -6.75
CA THR A 142 -1.88 8.04 -7.95
C THR A 142 -2.02 9.53 -8.20
N HIS A 143 -2.61 9.93 -9.32
CA HIS A 143 -2.90 11.34 -9.65
C HIS A 143 -4.18 11.84 -8.97
N THR A 144 -4.38 11.51 -7.70
CA THR A 144 -5.57 11.89 -6.91
C THR A 144 -5.19 12.96 -5.91
N SER A 145 -6.01 14.00 -5.77
CA SER A 145 -5.78 15.06 -4.79
C SER A 145 -6.68 14.90 -3.56
N ILE A 146 -6.33 15.57 -2.45
CA ILE A 146 -7.17 15.57 -1.24
C ILE A 146 -8.51 16.26 -1.50
N GLU A 147 -8.54 17.27 -2.36
CA GLU A 147 -9.76 17.95 -2.79
C GLU A 147 -10.70 16.99 -3.53
N GLU A 148 -10.17 16.16 -4.42
CA GLU A 148 -10.97 15.14 -5.12
C GLU A 148 -11.61 14.15 -4.12
N ILE A 149 -10.86 13.74 -3.08
CA ILE A 149 -11.39 12.90 -2.01
C ILE A 149 -12.46 13.64 -1.22
N ALA A 150 -12.27 14.92 -0.90
CA ALA A 150 -13.22 15.72 -0.15
C ALA A 150 -14.53 15.92 -0.92
N ASP A 151 -14.46 16.20 -2.22
CA ASP A 151 -15.63 16.39 -3.09
C ASP A 151 -16.41 15.09 -3.28
N THR A 152 -15.72 13.95 -3.33
CA THR A 152 -16.35 12.64 -3.62
C THR A 152 -16.86 11.91 -2.37
N PHE A 153 -16.11 11.98 -1.26
CA PHE A 153 -16.34 11.17 -0.06
C PHE A 153 -16.55 12.00 1.21
N GLY A 154 -16.43 13.33 1.11
CA GLY A 154 -16.62 14.25 2.22
C GLY A 154 -15.33 14.58 2.97
N MET A 155 -15.38 15.73 3.64
CA MET A 155 -14.23 16.34 4.32
C MET A 155 -13.66 15.47 5.45
N ASP A 156 -14.48 14.70 6.15
CA ASP A 156 -14.00 13.84 7.24
C ASP A 156 -13.12 12.70 6.73
N VAL A 157 -13.50 12.07 5.61
CA VAL A 157 -12.67 11.03 4.97
C VAL A 157 -11.38 11.63 4.45
N ALA A 158 -11.47 12.79 3.78
CA ALA A 158 -10.32 13.51 3.24
C ALA A 158 -9.27 13.83 4.32
N ARG A 159 -9.69 14.29 5.51
CA ARG A 159 -8.79 14.56 6.65
C ARG A 159 -8.05 13.31 7.12
N ILE A 160 -8.74 12.18 7.25
CA ILE A 160 -8.10 10.92 7.67
C ILE A 160 -7.09 10.46 6.62
N VAL A 161 -7.44 10.56 5.33
CA VAL A 161 -6.54 10.21 4.20
C VAL A 161 -5.33 11.14 4.15
N GLU A 162 -5.51 12.44 4.34
CA GLU A 162 -4.43 13.43 4.42
C GLU A 162 -3.43 13.06 5.53
N GLU A 163 -3.93 12.72 6.72
CA GLU A 163 -3.08 12.28 7.83
C GLU A 163 -2.37 10.94 7.55
N CYS A 164 -2.89 10.12 6.64
CA CYS A 164 -2.24 8.87 6.24
C CYS A 164 -1.15 9.08 5.19
N THR A 165 -1.28 10.13 4.36
CA THR A 165 -0.42 10.44 3.22
C THR A 165 0.92 11.02 3.66
N ASP A 166 2.02 10.52 3.10
CA ASP A 166 3.35 11.09 3.33
C ASP A 166 3.68 12.22 2.33
N ASP A 167 4.52 13.17 2.75
CA ASP A 167 5.07 14.19 1.86
C ASP A 167 6.09 13.57 0.89
N THR A 168 5.70 13.45 -0.39
CA THR A 168 6.51 12.83 -1.45
C THR A 168 7.72 13.68 -1.87
N SER A 169 7.80 14.95 -1.47
CA SER A 169 8.98 15.81 -1.69
C SER A 169 10.18 15.42 -0.81
N LEU A 170 9.92 14.74 0.31
CA LEU A 170 10.95 14.26 1.22
C LEU A 170 11.59 12.96 0.71
N SER A 171 12.87 12.76 1.01
CA SER A 171 13.53 11.47 0.74
C SER A 171 12.86 10.33 1.55
N GLY A 172 13.01 9.08 1.08
CA GLY A 172 12.44 7.92 1.79
C GLY A 172 12.93 7.78 3.24
N GLN A 173 14.14 8.24 3.58
CA GLN A 173 14.60 8.27 4.96
C GLN A 173 13.92 9.36 5.79
N GLN A 174 13.73 10.55 5.20
CA GLN A 174 13.03 11.66 5.84
C GLN A 174 11.55 11.34 6.06
N ARG A 175 10.87 10.73 5.08
CA ARG A 175 9.48 10.26 5.25
C ARG A 175 9.33 9.29 6.41
N LYS A 176 10.25 8.33 6.54
CA LYS A 176 10.26 7.39 7.67
C LYS A 176 10.46 8.07 9.02
N ALA A 177 11.36 9.04 9.10
CA ALA A 177 11.58 9.83 10.32
C ALA A 177 10.34 10.68 10.66
N GLU A 178 9.69 11.25 9.65
CA GLU A 178 8.48 12.04 9.80
C GLU A 178 7.28 11.22 10.27
N GLN A 179 7.13 9.99 9.77
CA GLN A 179 6.11 9.06 10.27
C GLN A 179 6.30 8.77 11.76
N ILE A 180 7.54 8.59 12.24
CA ILE A 180 7.82 8.41 13.67
C ILE A 180 7.49 9.69 14.45
N ARG A 181 7.92 10.86 13.95
CA ARG A 181 7.73 12.14 14.62
C ARG A 181 6.25 12.48 14.82
N THR A 182 5.41 12.18 13.83
CA THR A 182 3.99 12.58 13.80
C THR A 182 3.03 11.49 14.27
N ALA A 183 3.48 10.24 14.42
CA ALA A 183 2.61 9.10 14.74
C ALA A 183 1.68 9.33 15.95
N ARG A 184 2.19 9.93 17.05
CA ARG A 184 1.40 10.20 18.26
C ARG A 184 0.39 11.34 18.12
N SER A 185 0.65 12.30 17.22
CA SER A 185 -0.16 13.51 17.08
C SER A 185 -1.30 13.34 16.07
N LYS A 186 -1.32 12.24 15.31
CA LYS A 186 -2.40 11.93 14.37
C LYS A 186 -3.70 11.61 15.11
N SER A 187 -4.83 11.85 14.43
CA SER A 187 -6.16 11.43 14.88
C SER A 187 -6.21 9.94 15.18
N LYS A 188 -7.15 9.54 16.04
CA LYS A 188 -7.31 8.13 16.42
C LYS A 188 -7.59 7.27 15.19
N GLU A 189 -8.40 7.78 14.28
CA GLU A 189 -8.82 7.20 13.02
C GLU A 189 -7.61 6.97 12.09
N ALA A 190 -6.75 7.97 11.91
CA ALA A 190 -5.54 7.83 11.10
C ALA A 190 -4.52 6.87 11.75
N GLN A 191 -4.40 6.87 13.09
CA GLN A 191 -3.57 5.90 13.80
C GLN A 191 -4.07 4.47 13.59
N GLN A 192 -5.39 4.25 13.62
CA GLN A 192 -6.00 2.95 13.33
C GLN A 192 -5.67 2.46 11.91
N VAL A 193 -5.84 3.33 10.91
CA VAL A 193 -5.48 3.02 9.51
C VAL A 193 -4.00 2.68 9.39
N LYS A 194 -3.10 3.47 10.00
CA LYS A 194 -1.65 3.19 9.97
C LYS A 194 -1.29 1.86 10.64
N LEU A 195 -1.95 1.48 11.74
CA LEU A 195 -1.72 0.15 12.35
C LEU A 195 -2.11 -0.98 11.40
N ALA A 196 -3.26 -0.88 10.73
CA ALA A 196 -3.74 -1.88 9.79
C ALA A 196 -2.88 -1.96 8.51
N ASP A 197 -2.46 -0.81 7.97
CA ASP A 197 -1.50 -0.70 6.88
C ASP A 197 -0.20 -1.46 7.21
N LYS A 198 0.46 -1.09 8.32
CA LYS A 198 1.73 -1.69 8.72
C LYS A 198 1.58 -3.19 8.96
N LEU A 199 0.46 -3.63 9.55
CA LEU A 199 0.19 -5.06 9.73
C LEU A 199 0.16 -5.80 8.39
N HIS A 200 -0.58 -5.29 7.40
CA HIS A 200 -0.66 -5.94 6.09
C HIS A 200 0.69 -5.95 5.36
N ASN A 201 1.43 -4.84 5.43
CA ASN A 201 2.75 -4.73 4.82
C ASN A 201 3.77 -5.68 5.45
N LEU A 202 3.81 -5.78 6.78
CA LEU A 202 4.70 -6.71 7.48
C LEU A 202 4.30 -8.19 7.24
N GLU A 203 3.00 -8.51 7.23
CA GLU A 203 2.53 -9.85 6.88
C GLU A 203 2.91 -10.23 5.43
N SER A 204 2.82 -9.27 4.50
CA SER A 204 3.22 -9.45 3.10
C SER A 204 4.72 -9.75 3.00
N ILE A 205 5.57 -8.94 3.64
CA ILE A 205 7.03 -9.12 3.63
C ILE A 205 7.41 -10.46 4.28
N ARG A 206 6.77 -10.84 5.39
CA ARG A 206 6.99 -12.14 6.02
C ARG A 206 6.63 -13.27 5.05
N ARG A 207 5.48 -13.19 4.41
CA ARG A 207 4.96 -14.25 3.51
C ARG A 207 5.85 -14.44 2.28
N SER A 208 6.12 -13.34 1.57
CA SER A 208 6.94 -13.29 0.37
C SER A 208 7.76 -12.01 0.39
N PRO A 209 9.03 -12.06 0.80
CA PRO A 209 9.91 -10.91 0.74
C PRO A 209 9.88 -10.27 -0.65
N PRO A 210 9.87 -8.93 -0.76
CA PRO A 210 9.84 -8.30 -2.07
C PRO A 210 11.08 -8.64 -2.90
N VAL A 211 10.92 -8.70 -4.22
CA VAL A 211 12.04 -9.03 -5.13
C VAL A 211 13.20 -8.04 -4.92
N GLY A 212 14.42 -8.58 -4.79
CA GLY A 212 15.63 -7.79 -4.55
C GLY A 212 15.84 -7.32 -3.11
N TRP A 213 14.96 -7.65 -2.16
CA TRP A 213 15.18 -7.31 -0.75
C TRP A 213 16.06 -8.36 -0.06
N GLY A 214 17.23 -7.91 0.43
CA GLY A 214 18.07 -8.70 1.33
C GLY A 214 17.65 -8.58 2.80
N LYS A 215 18.20 -9.48 3.64
CA LYS A 215 17.98 -9.55 5.10
C LYS A 215 17.98 -8.18 5.78
N ARG A 216 19.04 -7.37 5.58
CA ARG A 216 19.18 -6.06 6.22
C ARG A 216 18.02 -5.11 5.92
N ARG A 217 17.52 -5.10 4.68
CA ARG A 217 16.41 -4.22 4.28
C ARG A 217 15.10 -4.63 4.95
N ILE A 218 14.85 -5.94 5.02
CA ILE A 218 13.67 -6.51 5.70
C ILE A 218 13.72 -6.16 7.18
N GLN A 219 14.86 -6.41 7.84
CA GLN A 219 15.03 -6.11 9.26
C GLN A 219 14.85 -4.63 9.58
N ASN A 220 15.47 -3.75 8.78
CA ASN A 220 15.28 -2.31 8.94
C ASN A 220 13.83 -1.87 8.74
N TYR A 221 13.06 -2.53 7.87
CA TYR A 221 11.65 -2.25 7.70
C TYR A 221 10.84 -2.66 8.94
N PHE A 222 11.09 -3.85 9.48
CA PHE A 222 10.41 -4.33 10.69
C PHE A 222 10.72 -3.46 11.92
N ILE A 223 11.98 -3.06 12.11
CA ILE A 223 12.39 -2.17 13.21
C ILE A 223 11.67 -0.82 13.10
N TRP A 224 11.70 -0.21 11.91
CA TRP A 224 11.04 1.07 11.66
C TRP A 224 9.52 0.98 11.84
N ALA A 225 8.89 -0.06 11.30
CA ALA A 225 7.46 -0.27 11.45
C ALA A 225 7.08 -0.41 12.93
N LYS A 226 7.88 -1.15 13.73
CA LYS A 226 7.65 -1.27 15.18
C LYS A 226 7.66 0.09 15.87
N GLN A 227 8.64 0.94 15.58
CA GLN A 227 8.72 2.29 16.13
C GLN A 227 7.45 3.10 15.86
N VAL A 228 6.93 3.07 14.63
CA VAL A 228 5.68 3.76 14.28
C VAL A 228 4.49 3.14 15.01
N THR A 229 4.34 1.82 14.96
CA THR A 229 3.17 1.13 15.51
C THR A 229 3.09 1.19 17.03
N ASP A 230 4.23 1.22 17.73
CA ASP A 230 4.26 1.37 19.19
C ASP A 230 3.74 2.76 19.63
N LEU A 231 3.95 3.79 18.80
CA LEU A 231 3.45 5.15 19.05
C LEU A 231 1.94 5.27 18.83
N CYS A 232 1.38 4.48 17.93
CA CYS A 232 -0.06 4.43 17.62
C CYS A 232 -0.83 3.41 18.47
N ALA A 233 -0.16 2.60 19.31
CA ALA A 233 -0.73 1.37 19.86
C ALA A 233 -2.01 1.57 20.70
N ALA A 234 -2.13 2.71 21.38
CA ALA A 234 -3.30 3.03 22.21
C ALA A 234 -4.60 3.19 21.40
N SER A 235 -4.50 3.52 20.10
CA SER A 235 -5.68 3.73 19.24
C SER A 235 -6.46 2.45 18.93
N HIS A 236 -5.80 1.28 18.95
CA HIS A 236 -6.41 0.01 18.60
C HIS A 236 -5.71 -1.23 19.23
N PRO A 237 -6.04 -1.59 20.48
CA PRO A 237 -5.36 -2.67 21.20
C PRO A 237 -5.33 -4.03 20.47
N LEU A 238 -6.41 -4.42 19.78
CA LEU A 238 -6.47 -5.68 19.05
C LEU A 238 -5.46 -5.75 17.88
N LEU A 239 -5.37 -4.70 17.05
CA LEU A 239 -4.38 -4.64 15.97
C LEU A 239 -2.96 -4.55 16.52
N SER A 240 -2.75 -3.76 17.58
CA SER A 240 -1.45 -3.66 18.24
C SER A 240 -0.97 -5.00 18.79
N ASN A 241 -1.86 -5.79 19.40
CA ASN A 241 -1.53 -7.14 19.87
C ASN A 241 -1.16 -8.09 18.71
N ARG A 242 -1.85 -7.99 17.56
CA ARG A 242 -1.47 -8.75 16.36
C ARG A 242 -0.09 -8.34 15.84
N LEU A 243 0.21 -7.05 15.83
CA LEU A 243 1.53 -6.53 15.47
C LEU A 243 2.63 -7.00 16.42
N GLN A 244 2.43 -6.93 17.75
CA GLN A 244 3.43 -7.43 18.70
C GLN A 244 3.72 -8.91 18.47
N ARG A 245 2.67 -9.73 18.33
CA ARG A 245 2.83 -11.15 17.99
C ARG A 245 3.60 -11.33 16.68
N LEU A 246 3.33 -10.51 15.66
CA LEU A 246 4.05 -10.58 14.40
C LEU A 246 5.53 -10.24 14.58
N TYR A 247 5.88 -9.18 15.32
CA TYR A 247 7.28 -8.83 15.61
C TYR A 247 8.02 -9.96 16.34
N GLU A 248 7.36 -10.60 17.30
CA GLU A 248 7.94 -11.68 18.13
C GLU A 248 8.08 -13.01 17.39
N THR A 249 7.29 -13.24 16.33
CA THR A 249 7.20 -14.56 15.67
C THR A 249 7.58 -14.55 14.20
N ALA A 250 7.76 -13.39 13.57
CA ALA A 250 8.03 -13.31 12.14
C ALA A 250 9.45 -13.78 11.80
N TRP A 251 9.51 -14.91 11.11
CA TRP A 251 10.71 -15.43 10.44
C TRP A 251 10.49 -15.52 8.94
N THR A 252 11.55 -15.38 8.17
CA THR A 252 11.56 -15.57 6.72
C THR A 252 12.92 -16.07 6.23
N ARG A 253 13.08 -16.32 4.94
CA ARG A 253 14.38 -16.61 4.32
C ARG A 253 14.58 -15.84 3.02
N VAL A 254 15.84 -15.56 2.69
CA VAL A 254 16.28 -15.06 1.39
C VAL A 254 17.41 -15.96 0.93
N GLY A 255 17.24 -16.61 -0.22
CA GLY A 255 18.07 -17.77 -0.58
C GLY A 255 17.89 -18.88 0.46
N ASP A 256 19.00 -19.43 0.94
CA ASP A 256 19.03 -20.49 1.95
C ASP A 256 19.18 -19.97 3.39
N GLU A 257 19.31 -18.65 3.58
CA GLU A 257 19.49 -18.05 4.90
C GLU A 257 18.15 -17.74 5.56
N TYR A 258 17.86 -18.41 6.68
CA TYR A 258 16.76 -18.11 7.58
C TYR A 258 17.14 -17.02 8.58
N PHE A 259 16.25 -16.07 8.82
CA PHE A 259 16.49 -15.01 9.80
C PHE A 259 15.20 -14.47 10.40
N PRO A 260 15.26 -13.92 11.63
CA PRO A 260 14.14 -13.23 12.22
C PRO A 260 13.91 -11.90 11.48
N CYS A 261 12.65 -11.60 11.18
CA CYS A 261 12.29 -10.35 10.52
C CYS A 261 12.56 -9.15 11.42
N HIS A 262 12.33 -9.26 12.73
CA HIS A 262 12.81 -8.27 13.70
C HIS A 262 13.94 -8.88 14.56
N PRO A 263 15.18 -8.38 14.49
CA PRO A 263 16.33 -9.05 15.10
C PRO A 263 16.30 -9.06 16.63
N ASP A 264 15.76 -8.01 17.26
CA ASP A 264 15.88 -7.85 18.72
C ASP A 264 14.73 -8.45 19.55
N VAL A 265 13.60 -8.76 18.91
CA VAL A 265 12.37 -9.18 19.64
C VAL A 265 11.83 -10.52 19.17
N ALA A 266 12.23 -11.01 18.01
CA ALA A 266 11.77 -12.30 17.53
C ALA A 266 12.37 -13.44 18.36
N GLY A 267 11.53 -14.38 18.79
CA GLY A 267 11.95 -15.60 19.45
C GLY A 267 12.70 -16.56 18.52
N PRO A 268 13.25 -17.68 19.05
CA PRO A 268 13.99 -18.65 18.26
C PRO A 268 13.11 -19.31 17.18
N ILE A 269 13.71 -19.65 16.03
CA ILE A 269 13.01 -20.37 14.97
C ILE A 269 12.78 -21.84 15.36
N SER A 270 11.56 -22.31 15.17
CA SER A 270 11.22 -23.74 15.29
C SER A 270 11.34 -24.46 13.94
N ASP A 271 11.55 -25.77 13.95
CA ASP A 271 11.58 -26.56 12.71
C ASP A 271 10.21 -26.57 11.99
N ILE A 272 9.12 -26.43 12.73
CA ILE A 272 7.78 -26.23 12.18
C ILE A 272 7.74 -24.93 11.36
N GLU A 273 8.30 -23.84 11.89
CA GLU A 273 8.32 -22.56 11.17
C GLU A 273 9.26 -22.61 9.96
N LYS A 274 10.43 -23.27 10.05
CA LYS A 274 11.27 -23.54 8.87
C LYS A 274 10.48 -24.25 7.77
N HIS A 275 9.78 -25.34 8.12
CA HIS A 275 8.98 -26.08 7.16
C HIS A 275 7.84 -25.23 6.55
N ARG A 276 7.21 -24.34 7.34
CA ARG A 276 6.21 -23.38 6.82
C ARG A 276 6.82 -22.35 5.87
N ILE A 277 8.01 -21.84 6.19
CA ILE A 277 8.78 -20.92 5.35
C ILE A 277 9.14 -21.61 4.03
N ASP A 278 9.65 -22.84 4.08
CA ASP A 278 9.98 -23.59 2.86
C ASP A 278 8.76 -23.91 2.02
N ARG A 279 7.64 -24.28 2.63
CA ARG A 279 6.40 -24.52 1.90
C ARG A 279 5.91 -23.27 1.17
N ARG A 280 6.01 -22.09 1.80
CA ARG A 280 5.50 -20.83 1.21
C ARG A 280 6.49 -20.15 0.26
N LEU A 281 7.78 -20.33 0.46
CA LEU A 281 8.86 -19.75 -0.38
C LEU A 281 9.52 -20.77 -1.30
N GLY A 282 9.04 -22.01 -1.29
CA GLY A 282 9.47 -23.04 -2.22
C GLY A 282 9.24 -22.56 -3.65
N CYS A 283 10.23 -22.79 -4.50
CA CYS A 283 10.04 -22.62 -5.93
C CYS A 283 8.88 -23.51 -6.35
N LEU A 284 7.96 -22.97 -7.15
CA LEU A 284 7.14 -23.82 -8.01
C LEU A 284 8.09 -24.77 -8.74
N LYS A 285 7.73 -26.05 -8.80
CA LYS A 285 8.48 -26.97 -9.67
C LYS A 285 8.39 -26.44 -11.10
N GLU A 286 9.43 -26.70 -11.89
CA GLU A 286 9.45 -26.38 -13.32
C GLU A 286 8.17 -26.94 -13.99
N GLY A 287 7.32 -26.04 -14.50
CA GLY A 287 6.02 -26.40 -15.10
C GLY A 287 4.77 -26.17 -14.23
N GLU A 288 4.91 -25.89 -12.92
CA GLU A 288 3.78 -25.47 -12.10
C GLU A 288 3.47 -23.99 -12.35
N LYS A 289 2.30 -23.71 -12.93
CA LYS A 289 1.78 -22.34 -12.98
C LYS A 289 1.40 -21.94 -11.57
N ARG A 290 1.90 -20.78 -11.12
CA ARG A 290 1.33 -20.13 -9.96
C ARG A 290 -0.08 -19.74 -10.36
N SER A 291 -1.08 -20.39 -9.77
CA SER A 291 -2.40 -19.80 -9.79
C SER A 291 -2.25 -18.47 -9.04
N PRO A 292 -2.51 -17.32 -9.68
CA PRO A 292 -2.85 -16.15 -8.89
C PRO A 292 -4.13 -16.58 -8.17
N LYS A 293 -4.03 -16.99 -6.91
CA LYS A 293 -5.23 -17.06 -6.09
C LYS A 293 -5.65 -15.60 -5.94
N PRO A 294 -6.77 -15.18 -6.55
CA PRO A 294 -7.32 -13.90 -6.21
C PRO A 294 -7.65 -13.93 -4.72
N ILE A 295 -7.61 -12.78 -4.04
CA ILE A 295 -8.05 -12.68 -2.64
C ILE A 295 -9.58 -12.80 -2.52
N PHE A 296 -10.27 -13.11 -3.62
CA PHE A 296 -11.66 -13.57 -3.62
C PHE A 296 -11.75 -14.91 -4.34
N PHE A 297 -12.21 -15.92 -3.59
CA PHE A 297 -12.42 -17.36 -3.88
C PHE A 297 -11.25 -18.32 -3.59
#